data_AF-A0A062WYK9-F1
#
_entry.id   AF-A0A062WYK9-F1
#
_cell.length_a   1.000
_cell.length_b   1.000
_cell.length_c   1.000
_cell.angle_alpha   90.00
_cell.angle_beta   90.00
_cell.angle_gamma   90.00
#
_symmetry.space_group_name_H-M   'P 1'
#
loop_
_entity.id
_entity.type
_entity.pdbx_description
1 polymer ?
#
loop_
_entity_poly.entity_id
_entity_poly.type
_entity_poly.pdbx_seq_one_letter_code
_entity_poly.pdbx_strand_id
1 'polypeptide(L)' 'MHDIVTIAATINERPTLEETDAMLAELRRLPRDGKTIELIDELLEFRSLLKATA' A
#
# COMPACT_ATOMS: atom_id res chain seq x y z
N MET A 1 1.97 7.63 26.68
CA MET A 1 1.26 6.64 25.84
C MET A 1 0.30 7.30 24.83
N HIS A 2 0.47 8.59 24.48
CA HIS A 2 -0.35 9.25 23.47
C HIS A 2 0.41 9.44 22.13
N ASP A 3 1.73 9.50 22.19
CA ASP A 3 2.53 9.91 21.02
C ASP A 3 2.56 8.86 19.90
N ILE A 4 2.59 7.57 20.21
CA ILE A 4 2.63 6.52 19.18
C ILE A 4 1.28 6.38 18.47
N VAL A 5 0.17 6.56 19.18
CA VAL A 5 -1.18 6.49 18.58
C VAL A 5 -1.42 7.72 17.70
N THR A 6 -0.94 8.90 18.10
CA THR A 6 -0.99 10.12 17.28
C THR A 6 -0.08 10.04 16.06
N ILE A 7 1.11 9.43 16.17
CA ILE A 7 2.01 9.17 15.03
C ILE A 7 1.39 8.12 14.09
N ALA A 8 0.84 7.03 14.60
CA ALA A 8 0.13 6.03 13.78
C ALA A 8 -1.12 6.63 13.10
N ALA A 9 -1.80 7.56 13.77
CA ALA A 9 -2.93 8.30 13.21
C ALA A 9 -2.53 9.41 12.22
N THR A 10 -1.27 9.83 12.18
CA THR A 10 -0.73 10.69 11.11
C THR A 10 -0.17 9.88 9.95
N ILE A 11 0.23 8.62 10.17
CA ILE A 11 0.51 7.62 9.11
C ILE A 11 -0.79 7.06 8.50
N ASN A 12 -1.97 7.39 9.06
CA ASN A 12 -3.30 7.06 8.49
C ASN A 12 -3.67 7.88 7.24
N GLU A 13 -2.72 8.59 6.63
CA GLU A 13 -2.92 9.11 5.29
C GLU A 13 -2.94 7.91 4.34
N ARG A 14 -4.06 7.74 3.62
CA ARG A 14 -4.16 6.70 2.59
C ARG A 14 -2.95 6.86 1.67
N PRO A 15 -2.21 5.78 1.37
CA PRO A 15 -1.04 5.86 0.50
C PRO A 15 -1.40 6.62 -0.78
N THR A 16 -0.55 7.52 -1.20
CA THR A 16 -0.68 8.18 -2.51
C THR A 16 -0.49 7.17 -3.64
N LEU A 17 -0.84 7.54 -4.87
CA LEU A 17 -0.59 6.70 -6.05
C LEU A 17 0.89 6.37 -6.22
N GLU A 18 1.78 7.32 -5.95
CA GLU A 18 3.23 7.15 -6.05
C GLU A 18 3.76 6.18 -5.00
N GLU A 19 3.30 6.29 -3.76
CA GLU A 19 3.68 5.36 -2.68
C GLU A 19 3.15 3.95 -2.96
N THR A 20 1.93 3.85 -3.48
CA THR A 20 1.34 2.55 -3.88
C THR A 20 2.13 1.90 -5.02
N ASP A 21 2.59 2.70 -5.99
CA ASP A 21 3.45 2.23 -7.08
C ASP A 21 4.83 1.78 -6.59
N ALA A 22 5.40 2.48 -5.59
CA ALA A 22 6.64 2.06 -4.94
C ALA A 22 6.48 0.72 -4.20
N MET A 23 5.38 0.55 -3.45
CA MET A 23 5.07 -0.73 -2.78
C MET A 23 4.92 -1.89 -3.76
N LEU A 24 4.24 -1.68 -4.90
CA LEU A 24 4.14 -2.68 -5.96
C LEU A 24 5.52 -3.01 -6.58
N ALA A 25 6.40 -2.03 -6.71
CA ALA A 25 7.76 -2.26 -7.18
C ALA A 25 8.55 -3.15 -6.20
N GLU A 26 8.41 -2.92 -4.89
CA GLU A 26 9.01 -3.75 -3.84
C GLU A 26 8.50 -5.19 -3.86
N LEU A 27 7.18 -5.38 -3.92
CA LEU A 27 6.58 -6.71 -3.91
C LEU A 27 6.98 -7.54 -5.14
N ARG A 28 7.18 -6.89 -6.30
CA ARG A 28 7.68 -7.56 -7.50
C ARG A 28 9.11 -8.08 -7.37
N ARG A 29 9.88 -7.61 -6.38
CA ARG A 29 11.23 -8.10 -6.07
C ARG A 29 11.23 -9.33 -5.14
N LEU A 30 10.10 -9.63 -4.50
CA LEU A 30 9.96 -10.80 -3.65
C LEU A 30 9.69 -12.06 -4.48
N PRO A 31 10.01 -13.27 -3.94
CA PRO A 31 9.60 -14.52 -4.57
C PRO A 31 8.10 -14.54 -4.80
N ARG A 32 7.67 -14.91 -6.01
CA ARG A 32 6.25 -14.99 -6.38
C ARG A 32 5.58 -16.23 -5.78
N ASP A 33 5.51 -16.27 -4.46
CA ASP A 33 4.65 -17.22 -3.76
C ASP A 33 3.19 -16.75 -3.78
N GLY A 34 2.27 -17.66 -3.42
CA GLY A 34 0.83 -17.37 -3.48
C GLY A 34 0.43 -16.14 -2.66
N LYS A 35 1.10 -15.90 -1.52
CA LYS A 35 0.83 -14.75 -0.65
C LYS A 35 1.30 -13.43 -1.27
N THR A 36 2.46 -13.45 -1.90
CA THR A 36 3.01 -12.27 -2.58
C THR A 36 2.17 -11.92 -3.80
N ILE A 37 1.64 -12.91 -4.51
CA ILE A 37 0.71 -12.70 -5.64
C ILE A 37 -0.59 -12.06 -5.14
N GLU A 38 -1.19 -12.62 -4.10
CA GLU A 38 -2.42 -12.10 -3.48
C GLU A 38 -2.24 -10.64 -3.02
N LEU A 39 -1.13 -10.33 -2.35
CA LEU A 39 -0.82 -8.98 -1.91
C LEU A 39 -0.59 -7.99 -3.06
N ILE A 40 -0.02 -8.44 -4.18
CA ILE A 40 0.13 -7.61 -5.40
C ILE A 40 -1.25 -7.30 -6.00
N ASP A 41 -2.13 -8.29 -6.07
CA ASP A 41 -3.48 -8.12 -6.63
C ASP A 41 -4.32 -7.15 -5.78
N GLU A 42 -4.29 -7.30 -4.45
CA GLU A 42 -4.94 -6.37 -3.51
C GLU A 42 -4.42 -4.94 -3.65
N LEU A 43 -3.10 -4.75 -3.80
CA LEU A 43 -2.50 -3.43 -4.02
C LEU A 43 -2.85 -2.82 -5.39
N LEU A 44 -2.99 -3.65 -6.43
CA LEU A 44 -3.43 -3.19 -7.75
C LEU A 44 -4.91 -2.73 -7.73
N GLU A 45 -5.75 -3.42 -6.97
CA GLU A 45 -7.13 -3.00 -6.74
C GLU A 45 -7.18 -1.68 -5.97
N PHE A 46 -6.43 -1.59 -4.87
CA PHE A 46 -6.32 -0.37 -4.08
C PHE A 46 -5.83 0.83 -4.91
N ARG A 47 -4.82 0.64 -5.76
CA ARG A 47 -4.33 1.65 -6.71
C ARG A 47 -5.43 2.12 -7.67
N SER A 48 -6.25 1.19 -8.15
CA SER A 48 -7.35 1.52 -9.06
C SER A 48 -8.42 2.38 -8.38
N LEU A 49 -8.72 2.08 -7.11
CA LEU A 49 -9.62 2.88 -6.29
C LEU A 49 -9.04 4.28 -6.01
N LEU A 50 -7.76 4.38 -5.67
CA LEU A 50 -7.08 5.67 -5.48
C LEU A 50 -7.16 6.53 -6.75
N LYS A 51 -6.90 5.93 -7.91
CA LYS A 51 -7.00 6.63 -9.20
C LYS A 51 -8.41 7.10 -9.53
N ALA A 52 -9.45 6.38 -9.08
CA ALA A 52 -10.84 6.79 -9.27
C ALA A 52 -11.26 7.94 -8.34
N THR A 53 -10.53 8.16 -7.25
CA THR A 53 -10.79 9.22 -6.26
C THR A 53 -9.88 10.44 -6.35
N ALA A 54 -8.89 10.42 -7.26
CA ALA A 54 -7.94 11.50 -7.54
C ALA A 54 -8.43 12.39 -8.69
#